data_AF-A0AAN5CXV5-F1
#
_entry.id   AF-A0AAN5CXV5-F1
#
_cell.length_a   1.000
_cell.length_b   1.000
_cell.length_c   1.000
_cell.angle_alpha   90.00
_cell.angle_beta   90.00
_cell.angle_gamma   90.00
#
_symmetry.space_group_name_H-M   'P 1'
#
loop_
_entity.id
_entity.type
_entity.pdbx_description
1 polymer ?
#
loop_
_entity_poly.entity_id
_entity_poly.type
_entity_poly.pdbx_seq_one_letter_code
_entity_poly.pdbx_strand_id
1 'polypeptide(L)' 'VLTSHSMDEVEALVSNLIIMRDGSIVVEGSPQMIKNQFGSHYKFNIVLESTSNVEEVTTQVRSAFP' A
#
# COMPACT_ATOMS: atom_id res chain seq x y z
N VAL A 1 19.87 -13.43 4.72
CA VAL A 1 19.07 -12.33 4.16
C VAL A 1 18.02 -12.95 3.27
N LEU A 2 16.74 -12.80 3.60
CA LEU A 2 15.61 -13.34 2.83
C LEU A 2 15.01 -12.22 1.99
N THR A 3 14.84 -12.45 0.69
CA THR A 3 14.20 -11.50 -0.23
C THR A 3 12.93 -12.14 -0.77
N SER A 4 11.77 -11.65 -0.35
CA SER A 4 10.46 -12.07 -0.87
C SER A 4 9.70 -10.85 -1.40
N HIS A 5 8.79 -11.10 -2.34
CA HIS A 5 7.88 -10.09 -2.90
C HIS A 5 6.53 -10.06 -2.17
N SER A 6 6.30 -10.98 -1.23
CA SER A 6 5.06 -11.09 -0.47
C SER A 6 5.22 -10.50 0.93
N MET A 7 4.46 -9.47 1.25
CA MET A 7 4.46 -8.89 2.60
C MET A 7 3.90 -9.87 3.64
N ASP A 8 2.95 -10.75 3.28
CA ASP A 8 2.32 -11.69 4.21
C ASP A 8 3.31 -12.77 4.70
N GLU A 9 4.17 -13.27 3.79
CA GLU A 9 5.21 -14.25 4.11
C GLU A 9 6.30 -13.62 5.00
N VAL A 10 6.68 -12.38 4.71
CA VAL A 10 7.73 -11.66 5.41
C VAL A 10 7.25 -11.23 6.81
N GLU A 11 6.01 -10.78 6.96
CA GLU A 11 5.42 -10.43 8.26
C GLU A 11 5.41 -11.60 9.25
N ALA A 12 5.23 -12.84 8.78
CA ALA A 12 5.22 -14.02 9.62
C ALA A 12 6.61 -14.50 10.06
N LEU A 13 7.67 -14.15 9.32
CA LEU A 13 9.00 -14.76 9.45
C LEU A 13 10.09 -13.82 9.97
N VAL A 14 9.96 -12.49 9.84
CA VAL A 14 11.03 -11.56 10.21
C VAL A 14 10.64 -10.52 11.26
N SER A 15 11.59 -10.19 12.14
CA SER A 15 11.43 -9.12 13.15
C SER A 15 11.68 -7.71 12.59
N ASN A 16 12.48 -7.61 11.51
CA ASN A 16 12.86 -6.36 10.86
C ASN A 16 12.87 -6.53 9.33
N LEU A 17 12.39 -5.52 8.62
CA LEU A 17 12.21 -5.50 7.17
C LEU A 17 12.91 -4.26 6.60
N ILE A 18 13.60 -4.44 5.48
CA ILE A 18 14.21 -3.36 4.71
C ILE A 18 13.64 -3.39 3.29
N ILE A 19 13.07 -2.26 2.84
CA ILE A 19 12.59 -2.07 1.46
C ILE A 19 13.65 -1.30 0.70
N MET A 20 14.10 -1.87 -0.42
CA MET A 20 15.05 -1.24 -1.34
C MET A 20 14.40 -0.96 -2.68
N ARG A 21 14.75 0.17 -3.28
CA ARG A 21 14.35 0.58 -4.63
C ARG A 21 15.57 1.15 -5.36
N ASP A 22 15.82 0.67 -6.57
CA ASP A 22 16.89 1.17 -7.44
C ASP A 22 18.27 1.24 -6.75
N GLY A 23 18.58 0.23 -5.92
CA GLY A 23 19.85 0.12 -5.19
C GLY A 23 19.96 0.99 -3.92
N SER A 24 18.88 1.69 -3.53
CA SER A 24 18.84 2.52 -2.32
C SER A 24 17.83 1.99 -1.30
N ILE A 25 18.15 2.11 -0.02
CA ILE A 25 17.22 1.77 1.07
C ILE A 25 16.19 2.88 1.19
N VAL A 26 14.92 2.52 1.06
CA VAL A 26 13.78 3.44 1.15
C VAL A 26 13.17 3.41 2.55
N VAL A 27 13.11 2.22 3.16
CA VAL A 27 12.44 1.99 4.44
C VAL A 27 13.17 0.90 5.21
N GLU A 28 13.35 1.10 6.51
CA GLU A 28 13.84 0.09 7.45
C GLU A 28 12.95 0.14 8.71
N GLY A 29 12.54 -1.03 9.20
CA GLY A 29 11.82 -1.13 10.48
C GLY A 29 11.01 -2.41 10.61
N SER A 30 10.18 -2.49 11.65
CA SER A 30 9.32 -3.66 11.85
C SER A 30 8.24 -3.73 10.75
N PRO A 31 7.82 -4.94 10.33
CA PRO A 31 6.74 -5.11 9.36
C PRO A 31 5.47 -4.33 9.73
N GLN A 32 5.16 -4.26 11.03
CA GLN A 32 4.00 -3.53 11.55
C GLN A 32 4.13 -2.01 11.40
N MET A 33 5.32 -1.44 11.59
CA MET A 33 5.57 -0.02 11.36
C MET A 33 5.45 0.33 9.87
N ILE A 34 5.98 -0.53 9.00
CA ILE A 34 5.91 -0.36 7.54
C ILE A 34 4.45 -0.51 7.07
N LYS A 35 3.69 -1.46 7.60
CA LYS A 35 2.26 -1.62 7.31
C LYS A 35 1.43 -0.44 7.81
N ASN A 36 1.79 0.17 8.93
CA ASN A 36 1.11 1.38 9.38
C ASN A 36 1.48 2.60 8.52
N GLN A 37 2.74 2.70 8.07
CA GLN A 37 3.23 3.82 7.26
C GLN A 37 2.83 3.73 5.78
N PHE A 38 2.70 2.52 5.23
CA PHE A 38 2.43 2.26 3.81
C PHE A 38 1.19 1.40 3.56
N GLY A 39 0.53 0.87 4.59
CA GLY A 39 -0.70 0.07 4.46
C GLY A 39 -1.97 0.89 4.68
N SER A 40 -1.87 2.15 5.08
CA SER A 40 -3.01 3.08 5.18
C SER A 40 -3.44 3.62 3.81
N HIS A 41 -3.47 2.77 2.78
CA HIS A 41 -4.01 3.12 1.48
C HIS A 41 -5.34 2.39 1.28
N TYR A 42 -6.43 3.14 1.13
CA TYR A 42 -7.73 2.57 0.82
C TYR A 42 -7.80 2.21 -0.67
N LYS A 43 -7.93 0.91 -0.97
CA LYS A 43 -8.16 0.43 -2.34
C LYS A 43 -9.66 0.28 -2.59
N PHE A 44 -10.25 1.25 -3.27
CA PHE A 44 -11.64 1.19 -3.70
C PHE A 44 -11.76 0.53 -5.09
N ASN A 45 -12.60 -0.49 -5.22
CA ASN A 45 -13.06 -0.99 -6.52
C ASN A 45 -14.46 -0.43 -6.77
N ILE A 46 -14.59 0.48 -7.72
CA ILE A 46 -15.86 1.15 -8.04
C ILE A 46 -16.32 0.65 -9.40
N VAL A 47 -17.52 0.09 -9.47
CA VAL A 47 -18.18 -0.33 -10.72
C VAL A 47 -19.22 0.72 -11.06
N LEU A 48 -19.13 1.28 -12.26
CA LEU A 48 -20.04 2.32 -12.76
C LEU A 48 -20.80 1.76 -13.97
N GLU A 49 -22.12 1.93 -13.98
CA GLU A 49 -22.97 1.48 -15.11
C GLU A 49 -22.78 2.37 -16.37
N SER A 50 -22.24 3.57 -16.22
CA SER A 50 -21.94 4.50 -17.31
C SER A 50 -20.70 5.35 -16.99
N THR A 51 -19.87 5.61 -18.01
CA THR A 51 -18.55 6.27 -17.86
C THR A 51 -18.62 7.77 -17.63
N SER A 52 -19.82 8.37 -17.69
CA SER A 52 -20.04 9.82 -17.65
C SER A 52 -19.63 10.46 -16.32
N ASN A 53 -19.59 9.70 -15.22
CA ASN A 53 -19.35 10.24 -13.87
C ASN A 53 -18.03 9.76 -13.22
N VAL A 54 -17.13 9.13 -13.98
CA VAL A 54 -15.88 8.56 -13.42
C VAL A 54 -15.05 9.65 -12.72
N GLU A 55 -14.90 10.82 -13.33
CA GLU A 55 -14.10 11.92 -12.77
C GLU A 55 -14.73 12.52 -11.50
N GLU A 56 -16.05 12.69 -11.49
CA GLU A 56 -16.77 13.23 -10.34
C GLU A 56 -16.73 12.28 -9.15
N VAL A 57 -16.99 10.98 -9.38
CA VAL A 57 -16.93 9.94 -8.35
C VAL A 57 -15.50 9.78 -7.80
N THR A 58 -14.49 9.82 -8.67
CA THR A 58 -13.08 9.76 -8.24
C THR A 58 -12.71 10.96 -7.37
N THR A 59 -13.21 12.15 -7.69
CA THR A 59 -12.96 13.37 -6.91
C THR A 59 -13.65 13.32 -5.55
N GLN A 60 -14.91 12.85 -5.47
CA GLN A 60 -15.63 12.71 -4.20
C GLN A 60 -14.98 11.67 -3.29
N VAL A 61 -14.56 10.52 -3.83
CA VAL A 61 -13.89 9.49 -3.02
C VAL A 61 -12.54 9.98 -2.48
N ARG A 62 -11.76 10.73 -3.27
CA ARG A 62 -10.53 11.37 -2.79
C ARG A 62 -10.77 12.47 -1.74
N SER A 63 -11.93 13.13 -1.80
CA SER A 63 -12.31 14.18 -0.84
C SER A 63 -12.90 13.62 0.45
N ALA A 64 -13.54 12.45 0.41
CA ALA A 64 -14.24 11.85 1.55
C ALA A 64 -13.34 10.97 2.43
N PHE A 65 -12.22 10.49 1.89
CA PHE A 65 -11.30 9.60 2.59
C PHE A 65 -9.86 10.17 2.57
N PRO A 66 -9.18 10.26 3.73
CA PRO A 66 -7.79 10.74 3.82
C PRO A 66 -6.77 9.77 3.24
#